data_AF-A0A0F9BSV7-F1
#
_entry.id   AF-A0A0F9BSV7-F1
#
_cell.length_a   1.000
_cell.length_b   1.000
_cell.length_c   1.000
_cell.angle_alpha   90.00
_cell.angle_beta   90.00
_cell.angle_gamma   90.00
#
_symmetry.space_group_name_H-M   'P 1'
#
loop_
_entity.id
_entity.type
_entity.pdbx_description
1 polymer ?
#
loop_
_entity_poly.entity_id
_entity_poly.type
_entity_poly.pdbx_seq_one_letter_code
_entity_poly.pdbx_strand_id
1 'polypeptide(L)'
;FQERRFQVKKFQTDVQFIKVDESLGLALGFAIVCMEKGEPFVDLQGDFIPEDAMVEAAMDFMQNSRVSGDMHAKDANRDPVQDGQVVFAFPLTTDIAKSLGITTERTGLLVALKPSPEVLEKFKDGTYKGFSIGGHYIENEEVGE
;
A
#
# COMPACT_ATOMS: atom_id res chain seq x y z
N PHE A 1 -17.77 28.34 9.45
CA PHE A 1 -16.91 27.15 9.57
C PHE A 1 -17.72 25.97 9.07
N GLN A 2 -17.49 25.51 7.83
CA GLN A 2 -18.10 24.28 7.34
C GLN A 2 -17.19 23.11 7.70
N GLU A 3 -17.76 22.08 8.32
CA GLU A 3 -17.10 20.81 8.60
C GLU A 3 -16.78 20.11 7.27
N ARG A 4 -15.49 19.92 6.98
CA ARG A 4 -15.05 19.11 5.85
C ARG A 4 -15.42 17.65 6.12
N ARG A 5 -16.33 17.11 5.32
CA ARG A 5 -16.61 15.67 5.29
C ARG A 5 -15.50 14.97 4.52
N PHE A 6 -14.73 14.14 5.22
CA PHE A 6 -13.73 13.24 4.65
C PHE A 6 -14.45 12.09 3.92
N GLN A 7 -14.17 11.88 2.63
CA GLN A 7 -14.56 10.65 1.94
C GLN A 7 -13.42 9.64 2.05
N VAL A 8 -13.72 8.49 2.64
CA VAL A 8 -12.81 7.35 2.72
C VAL A 8 -13.00 6.52 1.45
N LYS A 9 -12.07 6.58 0.50
CA LYS A 9 -12.02 5.66 -0.63
C LYS A 9 -11.09 4.49 -0.29
N LYS A 10 -11.58 3.26 -0.51
CA LYS A 10 -10.78 2.04 -0.41
C LYS A 10 -10.08 1.83 -1.75
N PHE A 11 -8.76 1.77 -1.76
CA PHE A 11 -8.01 1.43 -2.97
C PHE A 11 -7.73 -0.07 -3.05
N GLN A 12 -7.77 -0.64 -4.26
CA GLN A 12 -7.37 -2.01 -4.53
C GLN A 12 -6.45 -2.03 -5.75
N THR A 13 -5.15 -2.18 -5.51
CA THR A 13 -4.13 -2.24 -6.56
C THR A 13 -3.82 -3.70 -6.92
N ASP A 14 -4.05 -4.10 -8.18
CA ASP A 14 -3.54 -5.36 -8.74
C ASP A 14 -2.11 -5.16 -9.29
N VAL A 15 -1.09 -5.07 -8.43
CA VAL A 15 0.31 -4.98 -8.90
C VAL A 15 1.26 -5.80 -8.02
N GLN A 16 1.44 -7.11 -8.28
CA GLN A 16 2.32 -7.81 -9.26
C GLN A 16 3.83 -7.97 -8.94
N PHE A 17 4.36 -7.50 -7.81
CA PHE A 17 5.74 -7.86 -7.42
C PHE A 17 5.81 -8.26 -5.95
N ILE A 18 5.46 -9.51 -5.67
CA ILE A 18 5.58 -10.10 -4.35
C ILE A 18 6.80 -10.99 -4.29
N LYS A 19 7.76 -10.62 -3.45
CA LYS A 19 8.82 -11.51 -3.00
C LYS A 19 8.41 -12.09 -1.65
N VAL A 20 8.32 -13.41 -1.55
CA VAL A 20 8.21 -14.08 -0.25
C VAL A 20 9.60 -14.41 0.28
N ASP A 21 9.92 -13.92 1.48
CA ASP A 21 11.05 -14.38 2.28
C ASP A 21 10.55 -15.40 3.30
N GLU A 22 10.78 -16.69 3.03
CA GLU A 22 10.32 -17.76 3.92
C GLU A 22 11.10 -17.81 5.23
N SER A 23 12.37 -17.40 5.23
CA SER A 23 13.23 -17.46 6.41
C SER A 23 12.77 -16.48 7.48
N LEU A 24 12.36 -15.28 7.06
CA LEU A 24 11.82 -14.25 7.92
C LEU A 24 10.31 -14.22 7.91
N GLY A 25 9.66 -15.07 7.10
CA GLY A 25 8.22 -15.14 6.87
C GLY A 25 7.62 -13.80 6.46
N LEU A 26 8.20 -13.12 5.47
CA LEU A 26 7.77 -11.81 4.98
C LEU A 26 7.23 -11.90 3.55
N ALA A 27 6.24 -11.07 3.24
CA ALA A 27 5.83 -10.76 1.87
C ALA A 27 6.19 -9.30 1.56
N LEU A 28 7.02 -9.08 0.53
CA LEU A 28 7.52 -7.75 0.16
C LEU A 28 7.02 -7.35 -1.21
N GLY A 29 6.69 -6.07 -1.39
CA GLY A 29 6.30 -5.53 -2.69
C GLY A 29 5.80 -4.10 -2.62
N PHE A 30 5.28 -3.61 -3.75
CA PHE A 30 4.57 -2.33 -3.80
C PHE A 30 3.17 -2.50 -3.24
N ALA A 31 2.85 -1.70 -2.23
CA ALA A 31 1.49 -1.58 -1.72
C ALA A 31 0.72 -0.44 -2.38
N ILE A 32 1.44 0.57 -2.86
CA ILE A 32 0.92 1.65 -3.70
C ILE A 32 1.91 1.84 -4.84
N VAL A 33 1.41 2.04 -6.06
CA VAL A 33 2.21 2.48 -7.21
C VAL A 33 1.71 3.86 -7.61
N CYS A 34 2.63 4.82 -7.68
CA CYS A 34 2.33 6.21 -8.07
C CYS A 34 2.65 6.41 -9.55
N MET A 35 3.85 6.02 -9.98
CA MET A 35 4.28 6.17 -11.38
C MET A 35 4.78 4.83 -11.91
N GLU A 36 4.57 4.60 -13.20
CA GLU A 36 5.17 3.50 -13.95
C GLU A 36 5.70 4.00 -15.30
N LYS A 37 6.98 3.69 -15.58
CA LYS A 37 7.71 4.08 -16.79
C LYS A 37 7.67 5.59 -17.08
N GLY A 38 7.65 6.39 -16.02
CA GLY A 38 7.62 7.85 -16.09
C GLY A 38 6.22 8.46 -16.23
N GLU A 39 5.18 7.63 -16.30
CA GLU A 39 3.78 8.07 -16.43
C GLU A 39 3.00 7.81 -15.12
N PRO A 40 1.97 8.63 -14.81
CA PRO A 40 1.04 8.34 -13.72
C PRO A 40 0.44 6.94 -13.82
N PHE A 41 0.53 6.17 -12.74
CA PHE A 41 -0.11 4.86 -12.65
C PHE A 41 -1.56 5.05 -12.18
N VAL A 42 -2.50 4.65 -13.03
CA VAL A 42 -3.93 4.62 -12.70
C VAL A 42 -4.31 3.19 -12.35
N ASP A 43 -4.87 2.98 -11.17
CA ASP A 43 -5.26 1.65 -10.73
C ASP A 43 -6.56 1.17 -11.43
N LEU A 44 -7.02 -0.04 -11.09
CA LEU A 44 -8.21 -0.63 -11.69
C LEU A 44 -9.51 0.13 -11.37
N GLN A 45 -9.49 1.00 -10.37
CA GLN A 45 -10.63 1.81 -9.94
C GLN A 45 -10.63 3.18 -10.63
N GLY A 46 -9.62 3.47 -11.45
CA GLY A 46 -9.45 4.75 -12.11
C GLY A 46 -8.78 5.79 -11.22
N ASP A 47 -8.29 5.39 -10.05
CA ASP A 47 -7.65 6.30 -9.11
C ASP A 47 -6.14 6.38 -9.39
N PHE A 48 -5.62 7.62 -9.44
CA PHE A 48 -4.19 7.91 -9.42
C PHE A 48 -3.82 8.45 -8.05
N ILE A 49 -2.70 7.97 -7.51
CA ILE A 49 -2.20 8.41 -6.20
C ILE A 49 -0.88 9.18 -6.43
N PRO A 50 -0.88 10.51 -6.25
CA PRO A 50 0.32 11.33 -6.29
C PRO A 50 1.38 10.88 -5.25
N GLU A 51 2.67 11.07 -5.58
CA GLU A 51 3.78 10.66 -4.72
C GLU A 51 3.79 11.40 -3.36
N ASP A 52 3.44 12.69 -3.35
CA ASP A 52 3.36 13.50 -2.13
C ASP A 52 2.22 13.04 -1.21
N ALA A 53 1.03 12.82 -1.77
CA ALA A 53 -0.12 12.26 -1.06
C ALA A 53 0.21 10.86 -0.49
N MET A 54 0.90 10.02 -1.25
CA MET A 54 1.37 8.71 -0.79
C MET A 54 2.35 8.83 0.38
N VAL A 55 3.31 9.76 0.34
CA VAL A 55 4.28 9.96 1.43
C VAL A 55 3.59 10.41 2.72
N GLU A 56 2.65 11.35 2.63
CA GLU A 56 1.88 11.80 3.80
C GLU A 56 1.08 10.65 4.42
N ALA A 57 0.35 9.90 3.60
CA ALA A 57 -0.42 8.74 4.04
C ALA A 57 0.47 7.63 4.63
N ALA A 58 1.61 7.36 4.00
CA ALA A 58 2.58 6.39 4.49
C ALA A 58 3.20 6.81 5.83
N MET A 59 3.50 8.10 6.01
CA MET A 59 4.02 8.62 7.27
C MET A 59 3.00 8.41 8.40
N ASP A 60 1.75 8.83 8.20
CA ASP A 60 0.69 8.68 9.20
C ASP A 60 0.44 7.20 9.52
N PHE A 61 0.34 6.36 8.49
CA PHE A 61 0.18 4.91 8.66
C PHE A 61 1.32 4.30 9.49
N MET A 62 2.56 4.69 9.21
CA MET A 62 3.73 4.18 9.92
C MET A 62 3.88 4.73 11.34
N GLN A 63 3.30 5.87 11.66
CA GLN A 63 3.26 6.42 13.02
C GLN A 63 2.14 5.81 13.85
N ASN A 64 0.97 5.61 13.25
CA ASN A 64 -0.27 5.44 14.02
C ASN A 64 -0.94 4.06 13.85
N SER A 65 -0.71 3.37 12.74
CA SER A 65 -1.43 2.13 12.43
C SER A 65 -0.51 0.92 12.39
N ARG A 66 0.44 0.85 11.44
CA ARG A 66 1.38 -0.28 11.18
C ARG A 66 0.79 -1.70 11.11
N VAL A 67 -0.50 -1.87 11.35
CA VAL A 67 -1.23 -3.15 11.32
C VAL A 67 -1.71 -3.41 9.90
N SER A 68 -1.61 -4.66 9.46
CA SER A 68 -2.28 -5.15 8.25
C SER A 68 -3.52 -5.93 8.67
N GLY A 69 -4.68 -5.59 8.08
CA GLY A 69 -5.95 -6.25 8.37
C GLY A 69 -6.40 -7.11 7.21
N ASP A 70 -6.94 -8.30 7.49
CA ASP A 70 -7.80 -9.01 6.54
C ASP A 70 -9.19 -8.33 6.59
N MET A 71 -9.45 -7.38 5.68
CA MET A 71 -10.70 -6.61 5.67
C MET A 71 -11.96 -7.45 5.38
N HIS A 72 -11.81 -8.74 5.04
CA HIS A 72 -12.92 -9.65 4.80
C HIS A 72 -13.27 -10.52 6.01
N ALA A 73 -12.34 -10.69 6.95
CA ALA A 73 -12.58 -11.40 8.20
C ALA A 73 -12.89 -10.40 9.30
N LYS A 74 -14.06 -10.55 9.92
CA LYS A 74 -14.45 -9.81 11.13
C LYS A 74 -14.40 -10.77 12.30
N ASP A 75 -13.80 -10.35 13.41
CA ASP A 75 -13.85 -11.12 14.64
C ASP A 75 -15.28 -11.15 15.22
N ALA A 76 -15.47 -11.86 16.34
CA ALA A 76 -16.77 -11.96 17.00
C ALA A 76 -17.35 -10.59 17.43
N ASN A 77 -16.51 -9.55 17.54
CA ASN A 77 -16.89 -8.20 17.92
C ASN A 77 -17.14 -7.28 16.71
N ARG A 78 -16.99 -7.80 15.49
CA ARG A 78 -17.06 -7.09 14.19
C ARG A 78 -15.86 -6.20 13.88
N ASP A 79 -14.76 -6.37 14.62
CA ASP A 79 -13.51 -5.69 14.34
C ASP A 79 -12.77 -6.42 13.20
N PRO A 80 -12.00 -5.72 12.35
CA PRO A 80 -11.18 -6.37 11.34
C PRO A 80 -10.22 -7.36 12.01
N VAL A 81 -10.17 -8.60 11.51
CA VAL A 81 -9.14 -9.55 11.94
C VAL A 81 -7.80 -8.99 11.47
N GLN A 82 -6.98 -8.61 12.43
CA GLN A 82 -5.61 -8.17 12.18
C GLN A 82 -4.79 -9.43 11.84
N ASP A 83 -4.40 -9.58 10.57
CA ASP A 83 -3.55 -10.68 10.14
C ASP A 83 -2.21 -10.15 9.62
N GLY A 84 -1.43 -9.67 10.57
CA GLY A 84 -0.04 -9.30 10.37
C GLY A 84 0.27 -7.83 10.57
N GLN A 85 1.55 -7.51 10.39
CA GLN A 85 2.09 -6.18 10.61
C GLN A 85 2.97 -5.75 9.45
N VAL A 86 2.88 -4.48 9.06
CA VAL A 86 3.88 -3.88 8.17
C VAL A 86 5.13 -3.57 8.99
N VAL A 87 6.18 -4.35 8.79
CA VAL A 87 7.44 -4.26 9.55
C VAL A 87 8.44 -3.31 8.90
N PHE A 88 8.42 -3.21 7.57
CA PHE A 88 9.19 -2.23 6.80
C PHE A 88 8.29 -1.49 5.83
N ALA A 89 8.56 -0.19 5.66
CA ALA A 89 7.97 0.62 4.61
C ALA A 89 9.03 1.57 4.07
N PHE A 90 9.02 1.79 2.76
CA PHE A 90 9.94 2.68 2.09
C PHE A 90 9.19 3.46 0.99
N PRO A 91 8.98 4.77 1.16
CA PRO A 91 8.42 5.60 0.12
C PRO A 91 9.48 5.82 -0.97
N LEU A 92 9.36 5.11 -2.08
CA LEU A 92 10.24 5.27 -3.23
C LEU A 92 9.59 6.26 -4.19
N THR A 93 9.76 7.56 -3.95
CA THR A 93 9.35 8.62 -4.88
C THR A 93 10.42 8.87 -5.95
N THR A 94 10.10 9.63 -6.99
CA THR A 94 11.05 10.02 -8.03
C THR A 94 12.23 10.79 -7.43
N ASP A 95 11.96 11.73 -6.52
CA ASP A 95 13.00 12.54 -5.86
C ASP A 95 13.88 11.72 -4.91
N ILE A 96 13.28 10.79 -4.14
CA ILE A 96 14.01 9.86 -3.27
C ILE A 96 14.89 8.93 -4.11
N ALA A 97 14.35 8.37 -5.19
CA ALA A 97 15.10 7.49 -6.09
C ALA A 97 16.32 8.22 -6.67
N LYS A 98 16.13 9.43 -7.19
CA LYS A 98 17.22 10.28 -7.72
C LYS A 98 18.26 10.60 -6.66
N SER A 99 17.83 11.00 -5.46
CA SER A 99 18.72 11.40 -4.37
C SER A 99 19.58 10.25 -3.83
N LEU A 100 19.05 9.02 -3.84
CA LEU A 100 19.76 7.82 -3.38
C LEU A 100 20.48 7.07 -4.52
N GLY A 101 20.40 7.55 -5.76
CA GLY A 101 21.00 6.88 -6.92
C GLY A 101 20.32 5.56 -7.29
N ILE A 102 19.02 5.43 -7.02
CA ILE A 102 18.21 4.26 -7.35
C ILE A 102 17.63 4.44 -8.76
N THR A 103 17.94 3.52 -9.67
CA THR A 103 17.27 3.41 -10.96
C THR A 103 16.02 2.54 -10.81
N THR A 104 14.86 3.08 -11.18
CA THR A 104 13.58 2.35 -11.12
C THR A 104 12.66 2.78 -12.26
N GLU A 105 11.85 1.85 -12.75
CA GLU A 105 10.73 2.16 -13.64
C GLU A 105 9.45 2.46 -12.86
N ARG A 106 9.41 2.22 -11.55
CA ARG A 106 8.22 2.42 -10.72
C ARG A 106 8.51 3.17 -9.44
N THR A 107 7.59 4.02 -9.04
CA THR A 107 7.61 4.73 -7.77
C THR A 107 6.33 4.43 -6.98
N GLY A 108 6.37 4.65 -5.67
CA GLY A 108 5.27 4.34 -4.78
C GLY A 108 5.73 3.90 -3.40
N LEU A 109 4.87 3.16 -2.69
CA LEU A 109 5.14 2.65 -1.36
C LEU A 109 5.56 1.19 -1.43
N LEU A 110 6.83 0.91 -1.11
CA LEU A 110 7.30 -0.45 -0.86
C LEU A 110 7.01 -0.83 0.59
N VAL A 111 6.54 -2.06 0.82
CA VAL A 111 6.28 -2.60 2.16
C VAL A 111 6.85 -4.01 2.32
N ALA A 112 7.11 -4.39 3.58
CA ALA A 112 7.26 -5.76 4.00
C ALA A 112 6.17 -6.08 5.04
N LEU A 113 5.27 -6.98 4.66
CA LEU A 113 4.24 -7.53 5.52
C LEU A 113 4.77 -8.77 6.24
N LYS A 114 4.51 -8.85 7.54
CA LYS A 114 4.69 -10.05 8.38
C LYS A 114 3.31 -10.65 8.69
N PRO A 115 2.76 -11.51 7.82
CA PRO A 115 1.44 -12.10 8.02
C PRO A 115 1.51 -13.33 8.93
N SER A 116 0.36 -13.93 9.25
CA SER A 116 0.29 -15.29 9.79
C SER A 116 0.91 -16.30 8.81
N PRO A 117 1.35 -17.48 9.31
CA PRO A 117 1.83 -18.55 8.44
C PRO A 117 0.82 -18.98 7.37
N GLU A 118 -0.50 -18.97 7.68
CA GLU A 118 -1.55 -19.34 6.73
C GLU A 118 -1.61 -18.35 5.56
N VAL A 119 -1.61 -17.05 5.84
CA VAL A 119 -1.60 -16.02 4.81
C VAL A 119 -0.28 -15.98 4.05
N LEU A 120 0.85 -16.27 4.71
CA LEU A 120 2.14 -16.41 4.03
C LEU A 120 2.10 -17.52 2.97
N GLU A 121 1.49 -18.67 3.25
CA GLU A 121 1.34 -19.73 2.25
C GLU A 121 0.47 -19.30 1.06
N LYS A 122 -0.58 -18.48 1.27
CA LYS A 122 -1.38 -17.89 0.19
C LYS A 122 -0.58 -16.92 -0.70
N PHE A 123 0.43 -16.26 -0.14
CA PHE A 123 1.38 -15.48 -0.94
C PHE A 123 2.37 -16.38 -1.69
N LYS A 124 2.77 -17.51 -1.11
CA LYS A 124 3.68 -18.48 -1.73
C LYS A 124 3.05 -19.20 -2.91
N ASP A 125 1.81 -19.65 -2.77
CA ASP A 125 1.09 -20.37 -3.83
C ASP A 125 0.48 -19.44 -4.89
N GLY A 126 0.59 -18.12 -4.70
CA GLY A 126 0.13 -17.10 -5.64
C GLY A 126 -1.38 -16.82 -5.58
N THR A 127 -2.09 -17.36 -4.58
CA THR A 127 -3.48 -17.02 -4.28
C THR A 127 -3.62 -15.53 -3.98
N TYR A 128 -2.68 -14.95 -3.23
CA TYR A 128 -2.61 -13.52 -2.96
C TYR A 128 -1.53 -12.83 -3.81
N LYS A 129 -1.94 -11.77 -4.51
CA LYS A 129 -1.12 -11.06 -5.50
C LYS A 129 -0.90 -9.57 -5.20
N GLY A 130 -1.47 -9.08 -4.12
CA GLY A 130 -1.31 -7.70 -3.67
C GLY A 130 -1.52 -7.58 -2.17
N PHE A 131 -1.29 -6.37 -1.65
CA PHE A 131 -1.52 -6.05 -0.25
C PHE A 131 -2.87 -5.34 -0.08
N SER A 132 -3.55 -5.63 1.04
CA SER A 132 -4.62 -4.77 1.55
C SER A 132 -4.07 -4.00 2.74
N ILE A 133 -3.50 -2.82 2.48
CA ILE A 133 -3.04 -1.92 3.54
C ILE A 133 -4.10 -0.84 3.76
N GLY A 134 -4.58 -0.72 5.00
CA GLY A 134 -5.47 0.36 5.37
C GLY A 134 -4.68 1.67 5.45
N GLY A 135 -5.10 2.69 4.71
CA GLY A 135 -4.53 4.03 4.74
C GLY A 135 -5.54 5.07 4.31
N HIS A 136 -5.38 6.30 4.78
CA HIS A 136 -6.18 7.45 4.38
C HIS A 136 -5.31 8.34 3.49
N TYR A 137 -5.78 8.69 2.29
CA TYR A 137 -5.18 9.76 1.48
C TYR A 137 -6.16 10.92 1.33
N ILE A 138 -5.61 12.13 1.22
CA ILE A 138 -6.37 13.34 0.93
C ILE A 138 -6.44 13.46 -0.59
N GLU A 139 -7.66 13.55 -1.14
CA GLU A 139 -7.90 13.78 -2.56
C GLU A 139 -7.31 15.15 -2.95
N ASN A 140 -6.39 15.17 -3.91
CA ASN A 140 -5.95 16.42 -4.54
C ASN A 140 -6.05 16.30 -6.06
N GLU A 141 -6.88 17.19 -6.59
CA GLU A 141 -7.16 17.56 -7.97
C GLU A 141 -7.82 16.52 -8.89
N GLU A 142 -9.13 16.73 -9.10
CA GLU A 142 -9.84 16.31 -10.30
C GLU A 142 -9.07 16.82 -11.53
N VAL A 143 -8.56 15.90 -12.35
CA VAL A 143 -8.16 16.24 -13.72
C VAL A 143 -9.44 16.45 -14.50
N GLY A 144 -9.94 17.69 -14.50
CA GLY A 144 -11.12 18.09 -15.26
C GLY A 144 -10.90 18.00 -16.77
N GLU A 145 -11.91 17.50 -17.48
CA GLU A 145 -12.24 17.96 -18.83
C GLU A 145 -13.35 19.03 -18.77
#